data_AF-A0A5B8VTB1-F1
#
_entry.id   AF-A0A5B8VTB1-F1
#
_cell.length_a   1.000
_cell.length_b   1.000
_cell.length_c   1.000
_cell.angle_alpha   90.00
_cell.angle_beta   90.00
_cell.angle_gamma   90.00
#
_symmetry.space_group_name_H-M   'P 1'
#
loop_
_entity.id
_entity.type
_entity.pdbx_description
1 polymer ?
#
loop_
_entity_poly.entity_id
_entity_poly.type
_entity_poly.pdbx_seq_one_letter_code
_entity_poly.pdbx_strand_id
1 'polypeptide(L)' 'MMKRCHVINKQEENYWAELYSAKLQGREEGRKEGIEKGKVMMIERLIEDNLYTIEQISKISEIPLHQIEEIKANMEHAIP' A
#
# COMPACT_ATOMS: atom_id res chain seq x y z
N MET A 1 -21.68 44.98 -13.74
CA MET A 1 -21.97 43.54 -13.53
C MET A 1 -20.78 42.72 -14.00
N MET A 2 -19.84 42.37 -13.12
CA MET A 2 -18.65 41.56 -13.48
C MET A 2 -18.29 40.49 -12.43
N LYS A 3 -19.09 40.36 -11.36
CA LYS A 3 -18.77 39.48 -10.23
C LYS A 3 -19.17 38.01 -10.45
N ARG A 4 -20.08 37.71 -11.40
CA ARG A 4 -20.55 36.32 -11.64
C ARG A 4 -19.53 35.47 -12.41
N CYS A 5 -18.85 36.01 -13.43
CA CYS A 5 -17.81 35.27 -14.18
C CYS A 5 -16.64 34.85 -13.28
N HIS A 6 -16.17 35.71 -12.37
CA HIS A 6 -15.06 35.38 -11.49
C HIS A 6 -15.40 34.27 -10.48
N VAL A 7 -16.64 34.24 -9.98
CA VAL A 7 -17.09 33.21 -9.04
C VAL A 7 -17.26 31.85 -9.74
N ILE A 8 -17.78 31.84 -10.97
CA ILE A 8 -17.93 30.62 -11.78
C ILE A 8 -16.54 30.05 -12.14
N ASN A 9 -15.60 30.89 -12.59
CA ASN A 9 -14.24 30.45 -12.90
C ASN A 9 -13.54 29.86 -11.65
N LYS A 10 -13.72 30.48 -10.48
CA LYS A 10 -13.14 29.99 -9.23
C LYS A 10 -13.74 28.66 -8.75
N GLN A 11 -15.03 28.43 -9.02
CA GLN A 11 -15.68 27.15 -8.70
C GLN A 11 -15.16 26.02 -9.61
N GLU A 12 -15.00 26.28 -10.90
CA GLU A 12 -14.42 25.31 -11.85
C GLU A 12 -12.97 24.99 -11.51
N GLU A 13 -12.15 26.00 -11.19
CA GLU A 13 -10.76 25.81 -10.75
C GLU A 13 -10.68 24.93 -9.50
N ASN A 14 -11.52 25.18 -8.49
CA ASN A 14 -11.58 24.37 -7.28
C ASN A 14 -11.97 22.91 -7.58
N TYR A 15 -12.98 22.70 -8.44
CA TYR A 15 -13.42 21.36 -8.84
C TYR A 15 -12.30 20.55 -9.49
N TRP A 16 -11.57 21.16 -10.44
CA TRP A 16 -10.45 20.48 -11.09
C TRP A 16 -9.28 20.23 -10.14
N ALA A 17 -9.02 21.16 -9.22
CA ALA A 17 -7.99 20.98 -8.18
C ALA A 17 -8.34 19.82 -7.22
N GLU A 18 -9.59 19.71 -6.79
CA GLU A 18 -10.07 18.61 -5.96
C GLU A 18 -9.96 17.27 -6.68
N LEU A 19 -10.44 17.19 -7.93
CA LEU A 19 -10.33 15.98 -8.75
C LEU A 19 -8.87 15.54 -8.97
N TYR A 20 -7.98 16.50 -9.23
CA TYR A 20 -6.56 16.21 -9.42
C TYR A 20 -5.93 15.69 -8.12
N SER A 21 -6.25 16.32 -6.99
CA SER A 21 -5.79 15.90 -5.66
C SER A 21 -6.26 14.48 -5.33
N ALA A 22 -7.54 14.16 -5.58
CA ALA A 22 -8.08 12.81 -5.38
C ALA A 22 -7.38 11.76 -6.25
N LYS A 23 -7.08 12.08 -7.52
CA LYS A 23 -6.33 11.17 -8.41
C LYS A 23 -4.89 10.93 -7.91
N LEU A 24 -4.23 11.95 -7.39
CA LEU A 24 -2.89 11.80 -6.80
C LEU A 24 -2.92 10.94 -5.54
N GLN A 25 -3.90 11.16 -4.66
CA GLN A 25 -4.10 10.35 -3.46
C GLN A 25 -4.33 8.88 -3.81
N GLY A 26 -5.24 8.58 -4.74
CA GLY A 26 -5.49 7.20 -5.16
C GLY A 26 -4.26 6.51 -5.78
N ARG A 27 -3.41 7.24 -6.50
CA ARG A 27 -2.14 6.69 -7.01
C ARG A 27 -1.16 6.37 -5.88
N GLU A 28 -1.07 7.24 -4.88
CA GLU A 28 -0.16 7.04 -3.74
C GLU A 28 -0.64 5.91 -2.83
N GLU A 29 -1.95 5.80 -2.59
CA GLU A 29 -2.56 4.68 -1.88
C GLU A 29 -2.32 3.35 -2.61
N GLY A 30 -2.60 3.29 -3.91
CA GLY A 30 -2.34 2.09 -4.71
C GLY A 30 -0.86 1.70 -4.74
N ARG A 31 0.05 2.69 -4.76
CA ARG A 31 1.50 2.44 -4.66
C ARG A 31 1.87 1.82 -3.31
N LYS A 32 1.34 2.36 -2.20
CA LYS A 32 1.59 1.84 -0.85
C LYS A 32 1.06 0.42 -0.70
N GLU A 33 -0.19 0.19 -1.11
CA GLU A 33 -0.83 -1.13 -1.06
C GLU A 33 -0.07 -2.16 -1.90
N GLY A 34 0.37 -1.78 -3.10
CA GLY A 34 1.16 -2.66 -3.97
C GLY A 34 2.52 -3.04 -3.37
N ILE A 35 3.21 -2.10 -2.72
CA ILE A 35 4.47 -2.38 -2.02
C ILE A 35 4.24 -3.30 -0.83
N GLU A 36 3.19 -3.05 -0.04
CA GLU A 36 2.87 -3.86 1.14
C GLU A 36 2.51 -5.30 0.75
N LYS A 37 1.63 -5.48 -0.23
CA LYS A 37 1.31 -6.81 -0.79
C LYS A 37 2.54 -7.51 -1.34
N GLY A 38 3.40 -6.79 -2.07
CA GLY A 38 4.64 -7.35 -2.60
C GLY A 38 5.59 -7.85 -1.51
N LYS A 39 5.70 -7.13 -0.39
CA LYS A 39 6.50 -7.55 0.77
C LYS A 39 5.95 -8.82 1.42
N VAL A 40 4.63 -8.89 1.62
CA VAL A 40 3.99 -10.10 2.18
C VAL A 40 4.21 -11.29 1.28
N MET A 41 3.93 -11.17 -0.03
CA MET A 41 4.14 -12.25 -1.00
C MET A 41 5.60 -12.73 -1.05
N MET A 42 6.56 -11.82 -0.88
CA MET A 42 7.98 -12.19 -0.82
C MET A 42 8.27 -13.02 0.44
N ILE A 43 7.76 -12.61 1.60
CA ILE A 43 7.93 -13.35 2.85
C ILE A 43 7.26 -14.74 2.76
N GLU A 44 6.03 -14.81 2.27
CA GLU A 44 5.30 -16.08 2.11
C GLU A 44 6.13 -17.08 1.29
N ARG A 45 6.67 -16.66 0.14
CA ARG A 45 7.55 -17.50 -0.68
C ARG A 45 8.81 -17.93 0.03
N LEU A 46 9.46 -17.03 0.78
CA LEU A 46 10.67 -17.37 1.53
C LEU A 46 10.39 -18.39 2.64
N ILE A 47 9.21 -18.33 3.25
CA ILE A 47 8.73 -19.33 4.22
C ILE A 47 8.46 -20.66 3.52
N GLU A 48 7.74 -20.66 2.39
CA GLU A 48 7.41 -21.86 1.60
C GLU A 48 8.66 -22.58 1.09
N ASP A 49 9.66 -21.83 0.61
CA ASP A 49 10.93 -22.37 0.14
C ASP A 49 11.70 -23.10 1.27
N ASN A 50 11.43 -22.76 2.53
CA ASN A 50 12.02 -23.34 3.73
C ASN A 50 13.57 -23.38 3.70
N LEU A 51 14.18 -22.49 2.92
CA LEU A 51 15.63 -22.33 2.78
C LEU A 51 16.24 -21.41 3.82
N TYR A 52 15.41 -20.59 4.47
CA TYR A 52 15.81 -19.57 5.44
C TYR A 52 15.01 -19.71 6.72
N THR A 53 15.65 -19.44 7.86
CA THR A 53 14.94 -19.31 9.14
C THR A 53 14.18 -17.99 9.21
N ILE A 54 13.20 -17.89 10.12
CA ILE A 54 12.41 -16.67 10.33
C ILE A 54 13.32 -15.47 10.68
N GLU A 55 14.41 -15.70 11.42
CA GLU A 55 15.41 -14.68 11.74
C GLU A 55 16.21 -14.22 10.54
N GLN A 56 16.54 -15.15 9.63
CA GLN A 56 17.22 -14.80 8.38
C GLN A 56 16.29 -14.01 7.46
N ILE A 57 15.02 -14.40 7.36
CA ILE A 57 14.00 -13.68 6.57
C ILE A 57 13.82 -12.27 7.14
N SER A 58 13.72 -12.11 8.46
CA SER A 58 13.65 -10.80 9.12
C SER A 58 14.83 -9.90 8.77
N LYS A 59 16.04 -10.46 8.80
CA LYS A 59 17.24 -9.72 8.45
C LYS A 59 17.32 -9.32 6.98
N ILE A 60 16.94 -10.22 6.06
CA ILE A 60 16.99 -9.98 4.60
C ILE A 60 15.92 -8.97 4.16
N SER A 61 14.72 -9.08 4.73
CA SER A 61 13.58 -8.24 4.35
C SER A 61 13.50 -6.91 5.13
N GLU A 62 14.32 -6.75 6.18
CA GLU A 62 14.24 -5.66 7.15
C GLU A 62 12.86 -5.55 7.82
N ILE A 63 12.14 -6.67 7.92
CA ILE A 63 10.82 -6.76 8.53
C ILE A 63 10.95 -7.38 9.93
N PRO A 64 10.32 -6.81 10.97
CA PRO A 64 10.38 -7.35 12.32
C PRO A 64 9.88 -8.81 12.41
N LEU A 65 10.53 -9.61 13.27
CA LEU A 65 10.19 -11.02 13.51
C LEU A 65 8.68 -11.24 13.74
N HIS A 66 8.06 -10.45 14.62
CA HIS A 66 6.65 -10.60 14.96
C HIS A 66 5.71 -10.48 13.75
N GLN A 67 6.05 -9.67 12.75
CA GLN A 67 5.24 -9.53 11.53
C GLN A 67 5.39 -10.75 10.62
N ILE A 68 6.59 -11.32 10.55
CA ILE A 68 6.85 -12.53 9.77
C ILE A 68 6.17 -13.73 10.42
N GLU A 69 6.18 -13.81 11.76
CA GLU A 69 5.44 -14.82 12.51
C GLU A 69 3.92 -14.70 12.30
N GLU A 70 3.38 -13.49 12.28
CA GLU A 70 1.98 -13.24 11.96
C GLU A 70 1.62 -13.68 10.53
N ILE A 71 2.47 -13.36 9.55
CA ILE A 71 2.29 -13.82 8.17
C ILE A 71 2.30 -15.35 8.11
N LYS A 72 3.28 -15.99 8.76
CA LYS A 72 3.36 -17.45 8.82
C LYS A 72 2.10 -18.07 9.46
N ALA A 73 1.65 -17.51 10.58
CA ALA A 73 0.43 -17.96 11.23
C ALA A 73 -0.78 -17.82 10.31
N ASN A 74 -0.93 -16.69 9.62
CA ASN A 74 -2.02 -16.47 8.66
C ASN A 74 -1.99 -17.48 7.51
N MET A 75 -0.80 -17.85 7.01
CA MET A 75 -0.65 -18.92 6.00
C MET A 75 -1.15 -20.27 6.51
N GLU A 76 -0.80 -20.65 7.74
CA GLU A 76 -1.22 -21.92 8.35
C GLU A 76 -2.74 -21.98 8.60
N HIS A 77 -3.37 -20.86 8.93
CA HIS A 77 -4.83 -20.76 9.14
C HIS A 77 -5.62 -20.65 7.83
N ALA A 78 -4.97 -20.36 6.71
CA ALA A 78 -5.58 -20.29 5.38
C ALA A 78 -5.67 -21.67 4.69
N ILE A 79 -5.07 -22.71 5.27
CA ILE A 79 -5.19 -24.10 4.80
C ILE A 79 -6.52 -24.66 5.36
N PRO A 80 -7.51 -25.04 4.52
CA PRO A 80 -8.75 -25.65 4.99
C PRO A 80 -8.55 -27.03 5.62
#